data_AF-A0A4Q2Z4U6-F1
#
_entry.id   AF-A0A4Q2Z4U6-F1
#
_cell.length_a   1.000
_cell.length_b   1.000
_cell.length_c   1.000
_cell.angle_alpha   90.00
_cell.angle_beta   90.00
_cell.angle_gamma   90.00
#
_symmetry.space_group_name_H-M   'P 1'
#
loop_
_entity.id
_entity.type
_entity.pdbx_description
1 polymer ?
#
loop_
_entity_poly.entity_id
_entity_poly.type
_entity_poly.pdbx_seq_one_letter_code
_entity_poly.pdbx_strand_id
1 'polypeptide(L)'
;MNAPAMAKVAEPARNAVMSPAPGGAIMDLLVHLDGSAQDERNIVLAETVATAFGAHVRGVFTHEIPSTMMALGPGGEGIAYDFWEADGKAADA
;
A
#
# COMPACT_ATOMS: atom_id res chain seq x y z
N MET A 1 32.63 47.37 -6.12
CA MET A 1 32.57 45.93 -5.74
C MET A 1 31.11 45.62 -5.47
N ASN A 2 30.43 44.92 -6.37
CA ASN A 2 29.02 44.53 -6.23
C ASN A 2 28.93 43.02 -6.41
N ALA A 3 28.48 42.30 -5.38
CA ALA A 3 28.28 40.85 -5.44
C ALA A 3 26.97 40.53 -6.20
N PRO A 4 26.90 39.45 -7.00
CA PRO A 4 25.67 39.07 -7.67
C PRO A 4 24.69 38.40 -6.68
N ALA A 5 23.42 38.78 -6.79
CA ALA A 5 22.31 38.24 -6.02
C ALA A 5 22.17 36.73 -6.26
N MET A 6 22.20 35.94 -5.19
CA MET A 6 21.90 34.51 -5.25
C MET A 6 20.43 34.31 -5.59
N ALA A 7 20.18 33.56 -6.66
CA ALA A 7 18.85 33.17 -7.11
C ALA A 7 18.15 32.36 -6.00
N LYS A 8 16.96 32.80 -5.61
CA LYS A 8 16.06 32.07 -4.72
C LYS A 8 15.68 30.75 -5.40
N VAL A 9 16.22 29.64 -4.91
CA VAL A 9 15.85 28.29 -5.35
C VAL A 9 14.35 28.11 -5.06
N ALA A 10 13.56 27.96 -6.12
CA ALA A 10 12.14 27.67 -6.00
C ALA A 10 11.97 26.26 -5.43
N GLU A 11 11.41 26.18 -4.24
CA GLU A 11 11.08 24.93 -3.57
C GLU A 11 10.01 24.19 -4.40
N PRO A 12 10.21 22.92 -4.76
CA PRO A 12 9.22 22.18 -5.56
C PRO A 12 7.94 22.06 -4.73
N ALA A 13 6.81 22.40 -5.33
CA ALA A 13 5.49 22.30 -4.71
C ALA A 13 5.28 20.89 -4.15
N ARG A 14 5.47 20.73 -2.84
CA ARG A 14 5.23 19.49 -2.12
C ARG A 14 3.73 19.27 -2.11
N ASN A 15 3.27 18.38 -2.99
CA ASN A 15 1.93 17.82 -3.03
C ASN A 15 0.81 18.87 -2.97
N ALA A 16 0.52 19.50 -4.11
CA ALA A 16 -0.78 20.12 -4.32
C ALA A 16 -1.84 19.00 -4.32
N VAL A 17 -2.35 18.67 -3.13
CA VAL A 17 -3.55 17.86 -2.99
C VAL A 17 -4.67 18.69 -3.62
N MET A 18 -5.10 18.30 -4.82
CA MET A 18 -6.23 18.97 -5.45
C MET A 18 -7.44 18.79 -4.55
N SER A 19 -8.05 19.90 -4.12
CA SER A 19 -9.37 19.85 -3.53
C SER A 19 -10.33 19.28 -4.58
N PRO A 20 -11.12 18.24 -4.25
CA PRO A 20 -12.14 17.73 -5.14
C PRO A 20 -13.12 18.86 -5.44
N ALA A 21 -13.48 18.98 -6.72
CA ALA A 21 -14.39 20.01 -7.17
C ALA A 21 -15.74 19.86 -6.44
N PRO A 22 -16.33 20.95 -5.92
CA PRO A 22 -17.62 20.91 -5.25
C PRO A 22 -18.72 20.71 -6.29
N GLY A 23 -18.96 19.46 -6.68
CA GLY A 23 -19.97 19.13 -7.69
C GLY A 23 -19.81 17.74 -8.30
N GLY A 24 -20.23 16.71 -7.56
CA GLY A 24 -20.85 15.54 -8.19
C GLY A 24 -20.14 14.18 -8.13
N ALA A 25 -18.94 14.07 -7.57
CA ALA A 25 -18.32 12.76 -7.34
C ALA A 25 -18.48 12.36 -5.87
N ILE A 26 -19.34 11.40 -5.57
CA ILE A 26 -19.23 10.63 -4.32
C ILE A 26 -17.86 9.96 -4.38
N MET A 27 -16.95 10.34 -3.49
CA MET A 27 -15.61 9.77 -3.44
C MET A 27 -15.60 8.68 -2.36
N ASP A 28 -15.32 7.45 -2.77
CA ASP A 28 -15.12 6.33 -1.85
C ASP A 28 -13.61 6.13 -1.65
N LEU A 29 -13.17 6.10 -0.38
CA LEU A 29 -11.84 5.64 0.02
C LEU A 29 -11.89 4.16 0.37
N LEU A 30 -11.10 3.36 -0.34
CA LEU A 30 -10.88 1.96 -0.03
C LEU A 30 -9.67 1.82 0.90
N VAL A 31 -9.81 1.07 1.98
CA VAL A 31 -8.71 0.74 2.90
C VAL A 31 -8.52 -0.77 2.89
N HIS A 32 -7.34 -1.22 2.48
CA HIS A 32 -6.99 -2.63 2.62
C HIS A 32 -6.64 -2.94 4.09
N LEU A 33 -7.22 -4.02 4.59
CA LEU A 33 -7.01 -4.53 5.94
C LEU A 33 -6.37 -5.92 5.83
N ASP A 34 -5.34 -6.16 6.63
CA ASP A 34 -4.58 -7.42 6.66
C ASP A 34 -4.65 -8.13 8.03
N GLY A 35 -5.36 -7.55 9.00
CA GLY A 35 -5.52 -8.08 10.34
C GLY A 35 -4.35 -7.77 11.27
N SER A 36 -3.35 -7.02 10.80
CA SER A 36 -2.24 -6.56 11.61
C SER A 36 -2.62 -5.35 12.47
N ALA A 37 -1.78 -5.04 13.47
CA ALA A 37 -1.92 -3.82 14.25
C ALA A 37 -1.74 -2.52 13.41
N GLN A 38 -1.31 -2.62 12.16
CA GLN A 38 -1.20 -1.48 11.25
C GLN A 38 -2.56 -0.98 10.76
N ASP A 39 -3.58 -1.84 10.78
CA ASP A 39 -4.93 -1.53 10.29
C ASP A 39 -5.56 -0.34 11.01
N GLU A 40 -5.38 -0.23 12.34
CA GLU A 40 -5.88 0.90 13.11
C GLU A 40 -5.33 2.24 12.58
N ARG A 41 -4.04 2.29 12.25
CA ARG A 41 -3.42 3.49 11.68
C ARG A 41 -3.93 3.79 10.28
N ASN A 42 -4.14 2.75 9.47
CA ASN A 42 -4.64 2.89 8.10
C ASN A 42 -6.09 3.42 8.10
N ILE A 43 -6.93 2.95 9.04
CA ILE A 43 -8.30 3.42 9.22
C ILE A 43 -8.30 4.90 9.65
N VAL A 44 -7.53 5.27 10.68
CA VAL A 44 -7.46 6.66 11.16
C VAL A 44 -7.02 7.64 10.06
N LEU A 45 -6.04 7.22 9.25
CA LEU A 45 -5.60 8.01 8.10
C LEU A 45 -6.72 8.17 7.07
N ALA A 46 -7.40 7.08 6.72
CA ALA A 46 -8.50 7.12 5.76
C ALA A 46 -9.68 7.97 6.23
N GLU A 47 -10.02 7.92 7.52
CA GLU A 47 -11.05 8.77 8.14
C GLU A 47 -10.67 10.25 8.09
N THR A 48 -9.40 10.57 8.33
CA THR A 48 -8.89 11.95 8.25
C THR A 48 -9.04 12.49 6.83
N VAL A 49 -8.65 11.70 5.84
CA VAL A 49 -8.79 12.06 4.42
C VAL A 49 -10.27 12.15 4.02
N ALA A 50 -11.08 11.18 4.41
CA ALA A 50 -12.50 11.16 4.08
C ALA A 50 -13.25 12.35 4.66
N THR A 51 -12.94 12.74 5.91
CA THR A 51 -13.48 13.92 6.58
C THR A 51 -13.14 15.21 5.82
N ALA A 52 -11.90 15.35 5.34
CA ALA A 52 -11.47 16.51 4.58
C ALA A 52 -12.19 16.67 3.23
N PHE A 53 -12.66 15.55 2.66
CA PHE A 53 -13.18 15.50 1.30
C PHE A 53 -14.67 15.13 1.20
N GLY A 54 -15.36 14.93 2.33
CA GLY A 54 -16.75 14.45 2.33
C GLY A 54 -16.91 13.07 1.68
N ALA A 55 -15.87 12.24 1.79
CA ALA A 55 -15.79 10.91 1.20
C ALA A 55 -16.33 9.83 2.15
N HIS A 56 -16.68 8.67 1.59
CA HIS A 56 -17.07 7.50 2.36
C HIS A 56 -15.87 6.56 2.51
N VAL A 57 -15.70 5.90 3.65
CA VAL A 57 -14.61 4.92 3.86
C VAL A 57 -15.17 3.50 3.79
N ARG A 58 -14.50 2.62 3.04
CA ARG A 58 -14.79 1.19 2.98
C ARG A 58 -13.51 0.38 3.25
N GLY A 59 -13.51 -0.36 4.35
CA GLY A 59 -12.48 -1.36 4.65
C GLY A 59 -12.69 -2.65 3.84
N VAL A 60 -11.61 -3.20 3.29
CA VAL A 60 -11.60 -4.48 2.58
C VAL A 60 -10.51 -5.36 3.17
N PHE A 61 -10.95 -6.44 3.81
CA PHE A 61 -10.08 -7.51 4.26
C PHE A 61 -10.01 -8.60 3.19
N THR A 62 -8.81 -8.88 2.67
CA THR A 62 -8.58 -10.00 1.75
C THR A 62 -7.66 -11.00 2.40
N HIS A 63 -8.05 -12.28 2.42
CA HIS A 63 -7.13 -13.35 2.77
C HIS A 63 -6.10 -13.47 1.65
N GLU A 64 -4.82 -13.42 2.01
CA GLU A 64 -3.75 -13.82 1.12
C GLU A 64 -3.93 -15.30 0.81
N ILE A 65 -4.25 -15.63 -0.44
CA ILE A 65 -4.16 -17.01 -0.90
C ILE A 65 -2.67 -17.31 -0.95
N PRO A 66 -2.18 -18.34 -0.22
CA PRO A 66 -0.78 -18.74 -0.32
C PRO A 66 -0.42 -18.90 -1.78
N SER A 67 0.63 -18.22 -2.22
CA SER A 67 1.11 -18.40 -3.59
C SER A 67 1.59 -19.84 -3.71
N THR A 68 0.77 -20.69 -4.31
CA THR A 68 1.24 -22.00 -4.76
C THR A 68 2.40 -21.69 -5.70
N MET A 69 3.61 -22.17 -5.37
CA MET A 69 4.74 -22.11 -6.29
C MET A 69 4.33 -22.86 -7.55
N MET A 70 3.76 -22.16 -8.51
CA MET A 70 3.62 -22.66 -9.86
C MET A 70 5.03 -22.59 -10.43
N ALA A 71 5.68 -23.75 -10.47
CA ALA A 71 6.89 -23.99 -11.23
C ALA A 71 6.62 -23.68 -12.71
N LEU A 72 6.65 -22.40 -13.08
CA LEU A 72 6.44 -21.92 -14.43
C LEU A 72 7.74 -22.09 -15.24
N GLY A 73 8.15 -23.33 -15.45
CA GLY A 73 9.29 -23.65 -16.31
C GLY A 73 9.91 -25.01 -16.01
N PRO A 74 10.58 -25.64 -17.00
CA PRO A 74 11.32 -26.89 -16.79
C PRO A 74 12.38 -26.69 -15.69
N GLY A 75 12.34 -27.48 -14.62
CA GLY A 75 13.27 -27.40 -13.49
C GLY A 75 12.70 -26.71 -12.25
N GLY A 76 11.49 -26.13 -12.33
CA GLY A 76 10.81 -25.58 -11.15
C GLY A 76 10.30 -26.66 -10.18
N GLU A 77 10.21 -27.92 -10.63
CA GLU A 77 9.84 -29.07 -9.81
C GLU A 77 10.87 -29.34 -8.70
N GLY A 78 12.17 -29.07 -8.97
CA GLY A 78 13.23 -29.21 -7.97
C GLY A 78 13.10 -28.19 -6.84
N ILE A 79 12.74 -26.95 -7.18
CA ILE A 79 12.50 -25.89 -6.19
C ILE A 79 11.31 -26.26 -5.30
N ALA A 80 10.21 -26.76 -5.89
CA ALA A 80 9.04 -27.18 -5.12
C ALA A 80 9.35 -28.34 -4.14
N TYR A 81 10.21 -29.28 -4.55
CA TYR A 81 10.67 -30.38 -3.68
C TYR A 81 11.50 -29.88 -2.50
N ASP A 82 12.44 -28.96 -2.74
CA ASP A 82 13.29 -28.40 -1.68
C ASP A 82 12.47 -27.63 -0.63
N PHE A 83 11.45 -26.88 -1.07
CA PHE A 83 10.52 -26.21 -0.15
C PHE A 83 9.68 -27.19 0.66
N TRP A 84 9.22 -28.28 0.06
CA TRP A 84 8.42 -29.30 0.75
C TRP A 84 9.24 -30.09 1.78
N GLU A 85 10.50 -30.43 1.48
CA GLU A 85 11.40 -31.03 2.47
C GLU A 85 11.71 -30.11 3.64
N ALA A 86 11.90 -28.81 3.37
CA ALA A 86 12.18 -27.82 4.40
C ALA A 86 11.00 -27.63 5.36
N ASP A 87 9.78 -27.56 4.82
CA ASP A 87 8.56 -27.43 5.61
C ASP A 87 8.27 -28.69 6.45
N GLY A 88 8.46 -29.88 5.85
CA GLY A 88 8.32 -31.16 6.57
C GLY A 88 9.27 -31.28 7.77
N LYS A 89 10.53 -30.82 7.62
CA LYS A 89 11.51 -30.80 8.73
C LYS A 89 11.17 -29.76 9.81
N ALA A 90 10.49 -28.67 9.46
CA ALA A 90 10.05 -27.66 10.42
C ALA A 90 8.79 -28.08 11.19
N ALA A 91 7.94 -28.94 10.61
CA ALA A 91 6.74 -29.46 11.25
C ALA A 91 7.00 -30.57 12.29
N ASP A 92 8.13 -31.28 12.16
CA ASP A 92 8.55 -32.38 13.04
C ASP A 92 9.46 -31.95 14.23
N ALA A 93 9.74 -30.65 14.38
CA ALA A 93 10.58 -30.08 15.44
C ALA A 93 9.75 -29.39 16.55
#